data_AF-A0A972P7Q0-F1
#
_entry.id   AF-A0A972P7Q0-F1
#
_cell.length_a   1.000
_cell.length_b   1.000
_cell.length_c   1.000
_cell.angle_alpha   90.00
_cell.angle_beta   90.00
_cell.angle_gamma   90.00
#
_symmetry.space_group_name_H-M   'P 1'
#
loop_
_entity.id
_entity.type
_entity.pdbx_description
1 polymer ?
#
loop_
_entity_poly.entity_id
_entity_poly.type
_entity_poly.pdbx_seq_one_letter_code
_entity_poly.pdbx_strand_id
1 'polypeptide(L)' 'MAEIQAPMVGKIVDIMIKPGDAVKEDDEVIILESMKMENPIYAPASGTVKEIKCKVGDVVNQGDILAVIE' A
#
# COMPACT_ATOMS: atom_id res chain seq x y z
N MET A 1 -0.11 -12.90 8.80
CA MET A 1 -0.76 -12.12 7.74
C MET A 1 -0.87 -10.69 8.22
N ALA A 2 -0.05 -9.81 7.65
CA ALA A 2 -0.07 -8.39 7.92
C ALA A 2 -0.84 -7.68 6.80
N GLU A 3 -1.57 -6.63 7.14
CA GLU A 3 -2.38 -5.87 6.18
C GLU A 3 -1.77 -4.49 6.01
N ILE A 4 -1.57 -4.07 4.77
CA ILE A 4 -1.17 -2.71 4.43
C ILE A 4 -2.45 -1.91 4.29
N GLN A 5 -2.67 -0.96 5.19
CA GLN A 5 -3.87 -0.14 5.25
C GLN A 5 -3.55 1.31 4.87
N ALA A 6 -4.51 1.99 4.25
CA ALA A 6 -4.39 3.42 3.97
C ALA A 6 -4.43 4.21 5.29
N PRO A 7 -3.41 5.03 5.61
CA PRO A 7 -3.37 5.79 6.86
C PRO A 7 -4.31 7.00 6.84
N MET A 8 -4.69 7.45 5.65
CA MET A 8 -5.55 8.61 5.41
C MET A 8 -6.31 8.43 4.09
N VAL A 9 -7.31 9.28 3.87
CA VAL A 9 -8.01 9.35 2.58
C VAL A 9 -7.08 9.90 1.49
N GLY A 10 -7.09 9.28 0.33
CA GLY A 10 -6.31 9.74 -0.83
C GLY A 10 -6.49 8.88 -2.06
N LYS A 11 -5.70 9.16 -3.09
CA LYS A 11 -5.72 8.46 -4.37
C LYS A 11 -4.45 7.67 -4.56
N ILE A 12 -4.56 6.41 -4.96
CA ILE A 12 -3.39 5.60 -5.33
C ILE A 12 -2.82 6.13 -6.63
N VAL A 13 -1.55 6.56 -6.60
CA VAL A 13 -0.87 7.09 -7.78
C VAL A 13 0.21 6.15 -8.29
N ASP A 14 0.78 5.32 -7.42
CA ASP A 14 1.73 4.29 -7.82
C ASP A 14 1.68 3.05 -6.90
N ILE A 15 2.02 1.89 -7.45
CA ILE A 15 2.11 0.62 -6.73
C ILE A 15 3.44 -0.03 -7.13
N MET A 16 4.37 -0.09 -6.18
CA MET A 16 5.76 -0.54 -6.40
C MET A 16 5.96 -2.04 -6.13
N ILE A 17 4.90 -2.75 -5.76
CA ILE A 17 4.91 -4.17 -5.42
C ILE A 17 3.94 -4.96 -6.30
N LYS A 18 4.14 -6.27 -6.36
CA LYS A 18 3.22 -7.23 -7.00
C LYS A 18 3.07 -8.49 -6.14
N PRO A 19 1.97 -9.26 -6.30
CA PRO A 19 1.84 -10.55 -5.64
C PRO A 19 3.05 -11.46 -5.94
N GLY A 20 3.63 -12.03 -4.90
CA GLY A 20 4.84 -12.85 -4.93
C GLY A 20 6.14 -12.11 -4.64
N ASP A 21 6.13 -10.77 -4.54
CA ASP A 21 7.34 -10.02 -4.17
C ASP A 21 7.62 -10.12 -2.67
N ALA A 22 8.91 -10.18 -2.32
CA ALA A 22 9.37 -10.07 -0.95
C ALA A 22 9.53 -8.59 -0.57
N VAL A 23 8.96 -8.20 0.57
CA VAL A 23 9.04 -6.85 1.15
C VAL A 23 9.61 -6.93 2.55
N LYS A 24 10.28 -5.86 2.99
CA LYS A 24 10.76 -5.69 4.36
C LYS A 24 9.88 -4.69 5.11
N GLU A 25 9.94 -4.77 6.43
CA GLU A 25 9.39 -3.72 7.29
C GLU A 25 10.02 -2.37 6.89
N ASP A 26 9.19 -1.33 6.84
CA ASP A 26 9.54 0.02 6.37
C ASP A 26 9.92 0.14 4.88
N ASP A 27 9.72 -0.89 4.05
CA ASP A 27 9.83 -0.74 2.59
C ASP A 27 8.67 0.10 2.04
N GLU A 28 8.96 1.02 1.12
CA GLU A 28 7.97 1.77 0.37
C GLU A 28 7.27 0.86 -0.65
N VAL A 29 5.95 0.72 -0.53
CA VAL A 29 5.18 -0.23 -1.34
C VAL A 29 4.19 0.44 -2.28
N ILE A 30 3.61 1.57 -1.88
CA ILE A 30 2.52 2.26 -2.58
C ILE A 30 2.70 3.77 -2.38
N ILE A 31 2.40 4.56 -3.40
CA ILE A 31 2.34 6.02 -3.27
C ILE A 31 0.88 6.47 -3.31
N LEU A 32 0.48 7.23 -2.30
CA LEU A 32 -0.86 7.79 -2.13
C LEU A 32 -0.82 9.32 -2.20
N GLU A 33 -1.57 9.91 -3.11
CA GLU A 33 -1.75 11.36 -3.19
C GLU A 33 -2.90 11.81 -2.29
N SER A 34 -2.62 12.73 -1.37
CA SER A 34 -3.64 13.42 -0.56
C SER A 34 -3.33 14.90 -0.50
N MET A 35 -4.33 15.75 -0.68
CA MET A 35 -4.17 17.22 -0.69
C MET A 35 -3.06 17.73 -1.63
N LYS A 36 -2.87 17.11 -2.80
CA LYS A 36 -1.79 17.39 -3.77
C LYS A 36 -0.37 17.09 -3.27
N MET A 37 -0.24 16.31 -2.19
CA MET A 37 1.03 15.80 -1.69
C MET A 37 1.07 14.29 -1.84
N GLU A 38 2.21 13.78 -2.29
CA GLU A 38 2.50 12.35 -2.35
C GLU A 38 2.91 11.85 -0.97
N ASN A 39 2.30 10.76 -0.53
CA ASN A 39 2.53 10.12 0.75
C ASN A 39 2.91 8.66 0.48
N PRO A 40 4.18 8.28 0.69
CA PRO A 40 4.60 6.89 0.60
C PRO A 40 3.93 6.09 1.72
N ILE A 41 3.46 4.90 1.35
CA ILE A 41 2.93 3.89 2.26
C ILE A 41 4.00 2.83 2.45
N TYR A 42 4.25 2.51 3.71
CA TYR A 42 5.30 1.59 4.12
C TYR A 42 4.72 0.23 4.51
N ALA A 43 5.49 -0.83 4.27
CA ALA A 43 5.14 -2.17 4.70
C ALA A 43 5.22 -2.28 6.24
N PRO A 44 4.15 -2.75 6.92
CA PRO A 44 4.11 -2.83 8.39
C PRO A 44 4.92 -4.00 8.97
N ALA A 45 5.40 -4.91 8.12
CA ALA A 45 6.21 -6.06 8.50
C ALA A 45 6.94 -6.62 7.27
N SER A 46 8.02 -7.37 7.51
CA SER A 46 8.69 -8.14 6.46
C SER A 46 7.88 -9.38 6.10
N GLY A 47 7.80 -9.72 4.80
CA GLY A 47 7.09 -10.91 4.34
C GLY A 47 6.95 -10.97 2.82
N THR A 48 6.01 -11.77 2.33
CA THR A 48 5.73 -11.88 0.88
C THR A 48 4.36 -11.29 0.56
N VAL A 49 4.28 -10.46 -0.47
CA VAL A 49 3.01 -9.87 -0.92
C VAL A 49 2.11 -10.98 -1.44
N LYS A 50 0.98 -11.20 -0.77
CA LYS A 50 0.02 -12.23 -1.12
C LYS A 50 -0.97 -11.75 -2.18
N GLU A 51 -1.52 -10.56 -1.99
CA GLU A 51 -2.49 -9.95 -2.89
C GLU A 51 -2.47 -8.43 -2.77
N ILE A 52 -2.87 -7.75 -3.86
CA ILE A 52 -3.05 -6.31 -3.92
C ILE A 52 -4.53 -6.04 -4.17
N LYS A 53 -5.14 -5.23 -3.31
CA LYS A 53 -6.57 -4.91 -3.28
C LYS A 53 -6.90 -3.51 -3.81
N CYS A 54 -5.90 -2.75 -4.24
CA CYS A 54 -6.06 -1.44 -4.85
C CYS A 54 -5.46 -1.39 -6.27
N LYS A 55 -5.85 -0.38 -7.06
CA LYS A 55 -5.27 -0.08 -8.36
C LYS A 55 -4.84 1.37 -8.45
N VAL A 56 -3.86 1.65 -9.31
CA VAL A 56 -3.49 3.03 -9.65
C VAL A 56 -4.72 3.76 -10.20
N GLY A 57 -5.05 4.90 -9.60
CA GLY A 57 -6.24 5.70 -9.89
C GLY A 57 -7.34 5.57 -8.85
N ASP A 58 -7.34 4.53 -8.02
CA ASP A 58 -8.40 4.30 -7.03
C ASP A 58 -8.34 5.33 -5.89
N VAL A 59 -9.51 5.73 -5.41
CA VAL A 59 -9.65 6.57 -4.22
C VAL A 59 -9.94 5.65 -3.03
N VAL A 60 -9.13 5.76 -1.99
CA VAL A 60 -9.18 4.94 -0.78
C VAL A 60 -9.45 5.82 0.45
N ASN A 61 -10.09 5.25 1.45
CA ASN A 61 -10.36 5.88 2.74
C ASN A 61 -9.35 5.39 3.79
N GLN A 62 -9.27 6.13 4.90
CA GLN A 62 -8.51 5.68 6.05
C GLN A 62 -8.99 4.30 6.51
N GLY A 63 -8.05 3.36 6.68
CA GLY A 63 -8.31 1.98 7.09
C GLY A 63 -8.61 1.01 5.94
N ASP A 64 -8.75 1.48 4.70
CA ASP A 64 -8.95 0.58 3.56
C ASP A 64 -7.71 -0.30 3.34
N ILE A 65 -7.93 -1.60 3.13
CA ILE A 65 -6.86 -2.56 2.90
C ILE A 65 -6.37 -2.42 1.46
N LEU A 66 -5.09 -2.06 1.32
CA LEU A 66 -4.42 -1.86 0.03
C LEU A 66 -3.74 -3.13 -0.46
N ALA A 67 -3.10 -3.87 0.43
CA ALA A 67 -2.41 -5.12 0.13
C ALA A 67 -2.32 -6.02 1.37
N VAL A 68 -2.06 -7.30 1.16
CA VAL A 68 -1.88 -8.29 2.23
C VAL A 68 -0.50 -8.93 2.09
N ILE A 69 0.21 -9.01 3.20
CA ILE A 69 1.53 -9.67 3.34
C ILE A 69 1.34 -10.96 4.13
N GLU A 70 1.94 -12.05 3.64
CA GLU A 70 2.08 -13.34 4.33
C GLU A 70 3.32 -13.37 5.22
#